data_AF-A0AAD0KPL4-F1
#
_entry.id   AF-A0AAD0KPL4-F1
#
_cell.length_a   1.000
_cell.length_b   1.000
_cell.length_c   1.000
_cell.angle_alpha   90.00
_cell.angle_beta   90.00
_cell.angle_gamma   90.00
#
_symmetry.space_group_name_H-M   'P 1'
#
loop_
_entity.id
_entity.type
_entity.pdbx_description
1 polymer ?
#
loop_
_entity_poly.entity_id
_entity_poly.type
_entity_poly.pdbx_seq_one_letter_code
_entity_poly.pdbx_strand_id
1 'polypeptide(L)'
;MRRDSIGLCSGARQSDALCCRCGSYGLVRLLERCTRSLGVAVRWRRELTQLVGDSGITLVVVGPDGGYTLTIRYILAADGSHSCVRKNVRIEFPENTASVVIHASNVHIPDHLRAVDSVVGVFGFGVGSILYICFRSLVIRAPPI
;
A
#
# COMPACT_ATOMS: atom_id res chain seq x y z
N MET A 1 -7.97 -38.13 -27.82
CA MET A 1 -6.62 -38.50 -28.29
C MET A 1 -6.11 -37.40 -29.21
N ARG A 2 -4.83 -37.00 -29.07
CA ARG A 2 -4.12 -35.81 -29.63
C ARG A 2 -4.23 -34.57 -28.73
N ARG A 3 -3.29 -34.34 -27.81
CA ARG A 3 -1.86 -33.89 -27.89
C ARG A 3 -1.76 -32.36 -27.90
N ASP A 4 -1.78 -31.79 -26.70
CA ASP A 4 -1.27 -30.44 -26.44
C ASP A 4 0.25 -30.51 -26.28
N SER A 5 0.95 -29.72 -27.09
CA SER A 5 2.41 -29.70 -27.14
C SER A 5 2.93 -28.75 -26.08
N ILE A 6 3.55 -29.29 -25.04
CA ILE A 6 4.34 -28.54 -24.06
C ILE A 6 5.66 -28.18 -24.74
N GLY A 7 5.78 -26.92 -25.17
CA GLY A 7 7.06 -26.34 -25.57
C GLY A 7 7.90 -26.05 -24.32
N LEU A 8 8.95 -26.85 -24.10
CA LEU A 8 10.02 -26.52 -23.18
C LEU A 8 10.75 -25.25 -23.67
N CYS A 9 10.68 -24.17 -22.91
CA CYS A 9 11.69 -23.11 -23.00
C CYS A 9 12.79 -23.39 -21.98
N SER A 10 13.95 -23.77 -22.51
CA SER A 10 15.21 -23.92 -21.81
C SER A 10 15.70 -22.58 -21.25
N GLY A 11 16.14 -22.59 -19.98
CA GLY A 11 17.19 -21.71 -19.48
C GLY A 11 16.77 -20.33 -18.98
N ALA A 12 16.21 -20.27 -17.77
CA ALA A 12 16.33 -19.09 -16.91
C ALA A 12 16.30 -19.53 -15.44
N ARG A 13 17.47 -19.64 -14.80
CA ARG A 13 17.55 -19.69 -13.34
C ARG A 13 17.46 -18.26 -12.82
N GLN A 14 16.27 -17.82 -12.41
CA GLN A 14 16.10 -16.62 -11.60
C GLN A 14 14.82 -16.72 -10.76
N SER A 15 14.96 -17.29 -9.56
CA SER A 15 14.06 -17.24 -8.39
C SER A 15 12.54 -17.20 -8.63
N ASP A 16 11.86 -18.31 -8.30
CA ASP A 16 10.42 -18.58 -8.36
C ASP A 16 9.55 -17.73 -7.40
N ALA A 17 9.72 -16.42 -7.35
CA ALA A 17 8.73 -15.52 -6.79
C ALA A 17 7.81 -15.06 -7.93
N LEU A 18 6.76 -15.83 -8.19
CA LEU A 18 5.69 -15.39 -9.10
C LEU A 18 5.03 -14.15 -8.46
N CYS A 19 5.49 -12.96 -8.83
CA CYS A 19 4.84 -11.71 -8.46
C CYS A 19 3.48 -11.67 -9.16
N CYS A 20 2.44 -12.17 -8.49
CA CYS A 20 1.07 -12.08 -8.93
C CYS A 20 0.75 -10.60 -9.14
N ARG A 21 0.54 -10.21 -10.41
CA ARG A 21 0.18 -8.84 -10.83
C ARG A 21 -1.26 -8.50 -10.46
N CYS A 22 -1.60 -8.67 -9.19
CA CYS A 22 -2.80 -8.08 -8.62
C CYS A 22 -2.42 -6.65 -8.21
N GLY A 23 -3.18 -5.66 -8.70
CA GLY A 23 -3.10 -4.33 -8.09
C GLY A 23 -3.42 -4.44 -6.59
N SER A 24 -2.89 -3.54 -5.76
CA SER A 24 -3.09 -3.56 -4.31
C SER A 24 -4.57 -3.73 -3.90
N TYR A 25 -5.49 -3.06 -4.62
CA TYR A 25 -6.93 -3.21 -4.40
C TYR A 25 -7.48 -4.62 -4.64
N GLY A 26 -6.95 -5.36 -5.63
CA GLY A 26 -7.37 -6.73 -5.92
C GLY A 26 -7.00 -7.69 -4.79
N LEU A 27 -5.78 -7.55 -4.27
CA LEU A 27 -5.31 -8.35 -3.12
C LEU A 27 -6.12 -8.07 -1.86
N VAL A 28 -6.35 -6.79 -1.53
CA VAL A 28 -7.12 -6.40 -0.34
C VAL A 28 -8.54 -6.98 -0.38
N ARG A 29 -9.21 -6.94 -1.53
CA ARG A 29 -10.56 -7.53 -1.67
C ARG A 29 -10.56 -9.05 -1.57
N LEU A 30 -9.51 -9.71 -2.07
CA LEU A 30 -9.36 -11.16 -1.91
C LEU A 30 -9.21 -11.52 -0.43
N LEU A 31 -8.30 -10.83 0.27
CA LEU A 31 -8.05 -11.06 1.69
C LEU A 31 -9.29 -10.78 2.53
N GLU A 32 -10.01 -9.68 2.28
CA GLU A 32 -11.26 -9.39 3.00
C GLU A 32 -12.29 -10.52 2.84
N ARG A 33 -12.45 -11.04 1.62
CA ARG A 33 -13.37 -12.16 1.36
C ARG A 33 -12.95 -13.42 2.09
N CYS A 34 -11.66 -13.75 2.06
CA CYS A 34 -11.11 -14.89 2.80
C CYS A 34 -11.37 -14.72 4.31
N THR A 35 -11.06 -13.54 4.87
CA THR A 35 -11.28 -13.23 6.29
C THR A 35 -12.75 -13.39 6.70
N ARG A 36 -13.69 -12.89 5.88
CA ARG A 36 -15.13 -13.08 6.13
C ARG A 36 -15.54 -14.56 6.08
N SER A 37 -14.99 -15.33 5.15
CA SER A 37 -15.28 -16.77 5.04
C SER A 37 -14.83 -17.57 6.26
N LEU A 38 -13.85 -17.05 7.01
CA LEU A 38 -13.36 -17.61 8.28
C LEU A 38 -14.15 -17.12 9.50
N GLY A 39 -15.25 -16.37 9.30
CA GLY A 39 -16.08 -15.86 10.39
C GLY A 39 -15.49 -14.66 11.15
N VAL A 40 -14.41 -14.06 10.64
CA VAL A 40 -13.80 -12.88 11.25
C VAL A 40 -14.64 -11.64 10.94
N ALA A 41 -15.05 -10.91 11.98
CA ALA A 41 -15.79 -9.67 11.83
C ALA A 41 -14.90 -8.52 11.34
N VAL A 42 -15.15 -8.03 10.13
CA VAL A 42 -14.47 -6.86 9.57
C VAL A 42 -15.34 -5.61 9.79
N ARG A 43 -14.83 -4.63 10.54
CA ARG A 43 -15.54 -3.39 10.88
C ARG A 43 -14.89 -2.19 10.18
N TRP A 44 -15.43 -1.79 9.04
CA TRP A 44 -14.97 -0.62 8.29
C TRP A 44 -15.39 0.70 8.95
N ARG A 45 -14.69 1.79 8.59
CA ARG A 45 -14.95 3.16 9.09
C ARG A 45 -14.94 3.25 10.62
N ARG A 46 -14.07 2.47 11.26
CA ARG A 46 -13.82 2.51 12.70
C ARG A 46 -12.36 2.84 12.93
N GLU A 47 -12.14 3.85 13.75
CA GLU A 47 -10.82 4.34 14.10
C GLU A 47 -10.54 4.02 15.56
N LEU A 48 -9.42 3.35 15.81
CA LEU A 48 -8.90 3.16 17.16
C LEU A 48 -8.16 4.44 17.57
N THR A 49 -8.69 5.16 18.55
CA THR A 49 -8.12 6.43 18.99
C THR A 49 -7.26 6.30 20.24
N GLN A 50 -7.53 5.28 21.07
CA GLN A 50 -6.81 5.09 22.32
C GLN A 50 -6.78 3.63 22.75
N LEU A 51 -5.70 3.27 23.45
CA LEU A 51 -5.52 1.97 24.10
C LEU A 51 -5.15 2.20 25.58
N VAL A 52 -5.88 1.56 26.49
CA VAL A 52 -5.72 1.75 27.93
C VAL A 52 -5.61 0.38 28.63
N GLY A 53 -4.66 0.27 29.55
CA GLY A 53 -4.55 -0.88 30.44
C GLY A 53 -3.36 -1.79 30.13
N ASP A 54 -2.94 -2.51 31.16
CA ASP A 54 -1.74 -3.33 31.27
C ASP A 54 -2.07 -4.82 31.49
N SER A 55 -3.08 -5.10 32.32
CA SER A 55 -3.58 -6.44 32.67
C SER A 55 -4.86 -6.84 31.93
N GLY A 56 -5.49 -5.87 31.25
CA GLY A 56 -6.63 -6.03 30.36
C GLY A 56 -6.72 -4.82 29.43
N ILE A 57 -6.75 -5.05 28.12
CA ILE A 57 -6.62 -3.98 27.13
C ILE A 57 -8.01 -3.44 26.81
N THR A 58 -8.25 -2.17 27.14
CA THR A 58 -9.45 -1.43 26.73
C THR A 58 -9.12 -0.58 25.51
N LEU A 59 -9.84 -0.83 24.43
CA LEU A 59 -9.78 -0.03 23.20
C LEU A 59 -10.87 1.04 23.24
N VAL A 60 -10.53 2.25 22.82
CA VAL A 60 -11.50 3.31 22.52
C VAL A 60 -11.62 3.44 21.01
N VAL A 61 -12.80 3.15 20.48
CA VAL A 61 -13.05 3.11 19.03
C VAL A 61 -14.09 4.17 18.67
N VAL A 62 -13.80 4.98 17.67
CA VAL A 62 -14.73 5.96 17.10
C VAL A 62 -15.25 5.44 15.77
N GLY A 63 -16.55 5.61 15.52
CA GLY A 63 -17.15 5.32 14.23
C GLY A 63 -18.30 6.27 13.89
N PRO A 64 -18.95 6.06 12.73
CA PRO A 64 -20.03 6.92 12.27
C PRO A 64 -21.21 6.99 13.24
N ASP A 65 -21.44 5.95 14.04
CA ASP A 65 -22.55 5.87 14.99
C ASP A 65 -22.17 6.34 16.42
N GLY A 66 -20.97 6.91 16.58
CA GLY A 66 -20.42 7.30 17.87
C GLY A 66 -19.26 6.41 18.35
N GLY A 67 -18.73 6.77 19.53
CA GLY A 67 -17.62 6.07 20.16
C GLY A 67 -18.06 4.93 21.07
N TYR A 68 -17.27 3.87 21.16
CA TYR A 68 -17.48 2.74 22.07
C TYR A 68 -16.17 2.15 22.56
N THR A 69 -16.23 1.38 23.65
CA THR A 69 -15.07 0.66 24.20
C THR A 69 -15.15 -0.85 23.97
N LEU A 70 -13.99 -1.49 23.86
CA LEU A 70 -13.88 -2.96 23.80
C LEU A 70 -12.79 -3.43 24.76
N THR A 71 -13.08 -4.47 25.54
CA THR A 71 -12.07 -5.16 26.33
C THR A 71 -11.56 -6.38 25.57
N ILE A 72 -10.24 -6.48 25.41
CA ILE A 72 -9.57 -7.58 24.72
C ILE A 72 -8.35 -8.05 25.51
N ARG A 73 -7.87 -9.26 25.18
CA ARG A 73 -6.65 -9.84 25.78
C ARG A 73 -5.39 -9.53 24.99
N TYR A 74 -5.51 -9.45 23.67
CA TYR A 74 -4.38 -9.26 22.77
C TYR A 74 -4.78 -8.37 21.60
N ILE A 75 -3.85 -7.54 21.14
CA ILE A 75 -4.00 -6.73 19.93
C ILE A 75 -2.84 -7.03 18.98
N LEU A 76 -3.17 -7.22 17.70
CA LEU A 76 -2.21 -7.21 16.61
C LEU A 76 -2.41 -5.92 15.82
N ALA A 77 -1.42 -5.03 15.86
CA ALA A 77 -1.48 -3.75 15.16
C ALA A 77 -1.06 -3.91 13.70
N ALA A 78 -2.00 -3.67 12.79
CA ALA A 78 -1.77 -3.61 11.34
C ALA A 78 -2.23 -2.26 10.78
N ASP A 79 -1.98 -1.18 11.52
CA ASP A 79 -2.48 0.19 11.28
C ASP A 79 -1.46 1.11 10.57
N GLY A 80 -0.39 0.53 10.02
CA GLY A 80 0.53 1.20 9.09
C GLY A 80 1.60 2.09 9.74
N SER A 81 2.28 2.90 8.92
CA SER A 81 3.44 3.71 9.33
C SER A 81 3.13 4.71 10.45
N HIS A 82 1.91 5.25 10.47
CA HIS A 82 1.45 6.22 11.48
C HIS A 82 0.80 5.57 12.72
N SER A 83 0.99 4.26 12.90
CA SER A 83 0.40 3.40 13.94
C SER A 83 0.02 4.13 15.23
N CYS A 84 -1.29 4.14 15.52
CA CYS A 84 -1.85 4.63 16.77
C CYS A 84 -1.48 3.69 17.92
N VAL A 85 -1.48 2.37 17.67
CA VAL A 85 -1.15 1.37 18.69
C VAL A 85 0.29 1.54 19.15
N ARG A 86 1.26 1.58 18.21
CA ARG A 86 2.70 1.74 18.53
C ARG A 86 2.96 2.94 19.44
N LYS A 87 2.33 4.08 19.11
CA LYS A 87 2.44 5.32 19.89
C LYS A 87 1.83 5.18 21.29
N ASN A 88 0.65 4.57 21.42
CA ASN A 88 -0.03 4.37 22.71
C ASN A 88 0.81 3.50 23.66
N VAL A 89 1.43 2.43 23.14
CA VAL A 89 2.29 1.53 23.96
C VAL A 89 3.75 1.98 24.06
N ARG A 90 4.07 3.18 23.56
CA ARG A 90 5.39 3.82 23.65
C ARG A 90 6.55 2.96 23.12
N ILE A 91 6.30 2.19 22.06
CA ILE A 91 7.36 1.51 21.33
C ILE A 91 8.12 2.55 20.50
N GLU A 92 9.42 2.66 20.73
CA GLU A 92 10.28 3.57 19.98
C GLU A 92 10.35 3.20 18.50
N PHE A 93 10.43 4.23 17.65
CA PHE A 93 10.63 4.08 16.21
C PHE A 93 11.68 5.11 15.78
N PRO A 94 12.96 4.70 15.69
CA PRO A 94 14.05 5.61 15.33
C PRO A 94 13.75 6.32 14.00
N GLU A 95 14.00 7.63 13.97
CA GLU A 95 13.68 8.44 12.81
C GLU A 95 14.47 7.99 11.59
N ASN A 96 13.77 7.80 10.47
CA ASN A 96 14.37 7.54 9.16
C ASN A 96 13.54 8.26 8.10
N THR A 97 13.69 9.59 8.05
CA THR A 97 13.00 10.44 7.08
C THR A 97 13.84 10.51 5.81
N ALA A 98 13.30 10.00 4.71
CA ALA A 98 13.91 10.20 3.39
C ALA A 98 13.77 11.67 2.97
N SER A 99 14.81 12.27 2.40
CA SER A 99 14.77 13.60 1.79
C SER A 99 14.07 13.63 0.42
N VAL A 100 13.43 12.53 0.04
CA VAL A 100 12.80 12.33 -1.27
C VAL A 100 11.29 12.46 -1.13
N VAL A 101 10.70 13.31 -1.96
CA VAL A 101 9.25 13.38 -2.16
C VAL A 101 8.90 12.68 -3.46
N ILE A 102 8.00 11.70 -3.40
CA ILE A 102 7.51 10.97 -4.57
C ILE A 102 6.05 11.37 -4.81
N HIS A 103 5.75 11.77 -6.05
CA HIS A 103 4.38 12.01 -6.50
C HIS A 103 3.91 10.78 -7.30
N ALA A 104 2.80 10.20 -6.88
CA ALA A 104 2.17 9.07 -7.57
C ALA A 104 0.71 9.43 -7.89
N SER A 105 0.29 9.23 -9.14
CA SER A 105 -1.07 9.57 -9.59
C SER A 105 -1.51 8.68 -10.73
N ASN A 106 -2.81 8.36 -10.77
CA ASN A 106 -3.45 7.76 -11.94
C ASN A 106 -4.05 8.88 -12.76
N VAL A 107 -3.53 9.12 -13.97
CA VAL A 107 -3.97 10.20 -14.84
C VAL A 107 -4.45 9.65 -16.18
N HIS A 108 -5.47 10.28 -16.75
CA HIS A 108 -5.83 10.05 -18.14
C HIS A 108 -4.98 10.95 -19.04
N ILE A 109 -4.25 10.35 -19.98
CA ILE A 109 -3.44 11.07 -20.97
C ILE A 109 -4.20 11.02 -22.30
N PRO A 110 -4.65 12.17 -22.84
CA PRO A 110 -5.28 12.25 -24.16
C PRO A 110 -4.37 11.68 -25.24
N ASP A 111 -4.95 11.05 -26.26
CA ASP A 111 -4.19 10.35 -27.30
C ASP A 111 -3.18 11.25 -28.02
N HIS A 112 -3.52 12.52 -28.27
CA HIS A 112 -2.64 13.49 -28.92
C HIS A 112 -1.43 13.91 -28.09
N LEU A 113 -1.40 13.60 -26.78
CA LEU A 113 -0.28 13.85 -25.87
C LEU A 113 0.52 12.58 -25.56
N ARG A 114 0.13 11.41 -26.08
CA ARG A 114 0.88 10.17 -25.88
C ARG A 114 2.06 10.15 -26.85
N ALA A 115 3.25 10.50 -26.35
CA ALA A 115 4.48 10.32 -27.11
C ALA A 115 4.78 8.84 -27.34
N VAL A 116 5.45 8.52 -28.45
CA VAL A 116 5.80 7.14 -28.86
C VAL A 116 6.71 6.45 -27.82
N ASP A 117 7.47 7.22 -27.06
CA ASP A 117 8.36 6.76 -26.00
C ASP A 117 7.69 6.66 -24.61
N SER A 118 6.36 6.87 -24.53
CA SER A 118 5.59 6.89 -23.27
C SER A 118 6.06 7.96 -22.27
N VAL A 119 6.72 9.02 -22.74
CA VAL A 119 7.13 10.16 -21.91
C VAL A 119 6.17 11.32 -22.12
N VAL A 120 5.60 11.82 -21.01
CA VAL A 120 4.88 13.09 -21.01
C VAL A 120 5.56 14.04 -20.02
N GLY A 121 6.02 15.18 -20.53
CA GLY A 121 6.57 16.25 -19.70
C GLY A 121 5.45 16.98 -18.96
N VAL A 122 5.50 16.97 -17.64
CA VAL A 122 4.57 17.75 -16.79
C VAL A 122 5.32 18.94 -16.20
N PHE A 123 4.89 20.15 -16.56
CA PHE A 123 5.46 21.40 -16.05
C PHE A 123 4.67 21.90 -14.83
N GLY A 124 5.34 22.56 -13.87
CA GLY A 124 4.67 23.32 -12.81
C GLY A 124 4.69 22.73 -11.39
N PHE A 125 5.37 21.61 -11.15
CA PHE A 125 5.56 21.08 -9.79
C PHE A 125 6.84 21.61 -9.15
N GLY A 126 6.81 22.89 -8.74
CA GLY A 126 7.92 23.55 -8.04
C GLY A 126 9.06 24.04 -8.92
N VAL A 127 9.84 24.99 -8.42
CA VAL A 127 11.03 25.53 -9.09
C VAL A 127 12.06 24.42 -9.29
N GLY A 128 12.31 24.05 -10.55
CA GLY A 128 13.38 23.12 -10.95
C GLY A 128 12.99 21.66 -11.20
N SER A 129 11.72 21.27 -11.15
CA SER A 129 11.32 19.86 -11.31
C SER A 129 10.68 19.57 -12.68
N ILE A 130 11.21 18.57 -13.41
CA ILE A 130 10.52 17.89 -14.52
C ILE A 130 10.04 16.53 -13.99
N LEU A 131 8.72 16.34 -13.93
CA LEU A 131 8.11 15.05 -13.58
C LEU A 131 8.00 14.20 -14.85
N TYR A 132 8.78 13.12 -14.93
CA TYR A 132 8.68 12.12 -16.00
C TYR A 132 7.74 11.00 -15.56
N ILE A 133 6.56 10.91 -16.16
CA ILE A 133 5.64 9.79 -15.94
C ILE A 133 5.91 8.75 -17.04
N CYS A 134 6.59 7.66 -16.69
CA CYS A 134 6.77 6.51 -17.59
C CYS A 134 6.04 5.29 -17.03
N PHE A 135 5.12 4.72 -17.81
CA PHE A 135 4.48 3.44 -17.50
C PHE A 135 5.48 2.28 -17.69
N ARG A 136 6.40 2.08 -16.72
CA ARG A 136 6.80 0.75 -16.19
C ARG A 136 7.98 0.72 -15.22
N SER A 137 8.78 1.77 -15.08
CA SER A 137 9.81 1.90 -14.03
C SER A 137 10.28 3.35 -13.98
N LEU A 138 10.21 4.00 -12.80
CA LEU A 138 10.63 5.39 -12.60
C LEU A 138 12.03 5.44 -11.99
N VAL A 139 12.95 6.15 -12.64
CA VAL A 139 14.19 6.67 -12.02
C VAL A 139 14.07 8.19 -12.01
N ILE A 140 14.02 8.79 -10.82
CA ILE A 140 14.04 10.25 -10.65
C ILE A 140 15.51 10.68 -10.74
N ARG A 141 15.84 11.60 -11.64
CA ARG A 141 17.16 12.25 -11.69
C ARG A 141 17.00 13.73 -11.34
N ALA A 142 17.53 14.12 -10.18
CA ALA A 142 17.61 15.53 -9.82
C ALA A 142 18.70 16.21 -10.67
N PRO A 143 18.49 17.45 -11.14
CA PRO A 143 19.57 18.23 -11.76
C PRO A 143 20.65 18.55 -10.70
N PRO A 144 21.94 18.58 -11.07
CA PRO A 144 22.97 19.11 -10.18
C PRO A 144 22.77 20.61 -9.97
N ILE A 145 23.08 21.06 -8.73
CA ILE A 145 23.03 22.46 -8.29
C ILE A 145 24.01 23.31 -9.11
#